data_AF-A0A3R7B6D8-F1
#
_entry.id   AF-A0A3R7B6D8-F1
#
_cell.length_a   1.000
_cell.length_b   1.000
_cell.length_c   1.000
_cell.angle_alpha   90.00
_cell.angle_beta   90.00
_cell.angle_gamma   90.00
#
_symmetry.space_group_name_H-M   'P 1'
#
loop_
_entity.id
_entity.type
_entity.pdbx_description
1 polymer ?
#
loop_
_entity_poly.entity_id
_entity_poly.type
_entity_poly.pdbx_seq_one_letter_code
_entity_poly.pdbx_strand_id
1 'polypeptide(L)'
;MESRSKYVLAPFLLIDGVLVFGLIMLWELDWLVNNTLYSYNLVFSVDWAVPYWTFLRIVAGSFLLAIAAVTFWGCVSYRQARKKGGMPTYVCRKCGSIWMTVFNGARAGKVGESKRIKFLKKCPLCDQNLLAE
;
A
#
# COMPACT_ATOMS: atom_id res chain seq x y z
N MET A 1 3.82 -7.00 15.99
CA MET A 1 4.13 -6.25 14.74
C MET A 1 2.89 -6.08 13.87
N GLU A 2 1.91 -6.97 14.01
CA GLU A 2 0.61 -6.91 13.34
C GLU A 2 -0.12 -5.55 13.46
N SER A 3 -0.14 -4.90 14.63
CA SER A 3 -0.97 -3.69 14.80
C SER A 3 -0.45 -2.49 14.00
N ARG A 4 0.87 -2.19 14.03
CA ARG A 4 1.45 -1.07 13.26
C ARG A 4 1.20 -1.16 11.76
N SER A 5 1.17 -2.39 11.23
CA SER A 5 0.94 -2.59 9.80
C SER A 5 -0.51 -2.34 9.39
N LYS A 6 -1.47 -2.66 10.27
CA LYS A 6 -2.90 -2.44 10.03
C LYS A 6 -3.22 -0.95 9.93
N TYR A 7 -2.61 -0.12 10.78
CA TYR A 7 -2.82 1.34 10.73
C TYR A 7 -2.26 1.99 9.47
N VAL A 8 -1.18 1.45 8.90
CA VAL A 8 -0.63 1.95 7.63
C VAL A 8 -1.51 1.53 6.45
N LEU A 9 -2.09 0.32 6.47
CA LEU A 9 -2.90 -0.20 5.36
C LEU A 9 -4.34 0.33 5.34
N ALA A 10 -4.91 0.59 6.52
CA ALA A 10 -6.28 1.04 6.70
C ALA A 10 -6.69 2.26 5.84
N PRO A 11 -5.90 3.35 5.76
CA PRO A 11 -6.29 4.50 4.93
C PRO A 11 -6.30 4.17 3.43
N PHE A 12 -5.37 3.34 2.94
CA PHE A 12 -5.36 2.93 1.53
C PHE A 12 -6.60 2.08 1.20
N LEU A 13 -6.97 1.15 2.08
CA LEU A 13 -8.17 0.32 1.89
C LEU A 13 -9.46 1.14 1.92
N LEU A 14 -9.53 2.19 2.77
CA LEU A 14 -10.68 3.09 2.77
C LEU A 14 -10.79 3.86 1.46
N ILE A 15 -9.68 4.39 0.94
CA ILE A 15 -9.65 5.12 -0.33
C ILE A 15 -10.07 4.19 -1.49
N ASP A 16 -9.49 2.98 -1.55
CA ASP A 16 -9.86 1.97 -2.55
C ASP A 16 -11.35 1.61 -2.45
N GLY A 17 -11.89 1.47 -1.23
CA GLY A 17 -13.30 1.19 -1.01
C GLY A 17 -14.22 2.29 -1.56
N VAL A 18 -13.87 3.56 -1.37
CA VAL A 18 -14.63 4.70 -1.92
C VAL A 18 -14.57 4.72 -3.45
N LEU A 19 -13.40 4.43 -4.04
CA LEU A 19 -13.25 4.37 -5.49
C LEU A 19 -14.08 3.24 -6.10
N VAL A 20 -14.07 2.05 -5.48
CA VAL A 20 -14.90 0.91 -5.91
C VAL A 20 -16.39 1.24 -5.79
N PHE A 21 -16.81 1.93 -4.71
CA PHE A 21 -18.18 2.38 -4.58
C PHE A 21 -18.60 3.33 -5.72
N GLY A 22 -17.71 4.24 -6.13
CA GLY A 22 -17.94 5.10 -7.30
C GLY A 22 -18.15 4.30 -8.60
N LEU A 23 -17.39 3.22 -8.81
CA LEU A 23 -17.59 2.32 -9.95
C LEU A 23 -18.94 1.60 -9.92
N ILE A 24 -19.39 1.17 -8.73
CA ILE A 24 -20.72 0.57 -8.57
C ILE A 24 -21.82 1.57 -8.94
N MET A 25 -21.69 2.82 -8.51
CA MET A 25 -22.64 3.87 -8.87
C MET A 25 -22.67 4.17 -10.37
N LEU A 26 -21.51 4.17 -11.03
CA LEU A 26 -21.42 4.29 -12.49
C LEU A 26 -22.10 3.12 -13.20
N TRP A 27 -21.94 1.90 -12.67
CA TRP A 27 -22.61 0.71 -13.21
C TRP A 27 -24.13 0.83 -13.08
N GLU A 28 -24.63 1.22 -11.91
CA GLU A 28 -26.08 1.41 -11.70
C GLU A 28 -26.65 2.51 -12.60
N LEU A 29 -25.90 3.60 -12.80
CA LEU A 29 -26.30 4.66 -13.73
C LEU A 29 -26.40 4.11 -15.16
N ASP A 30 -25.41 3.32 -15.61
CA ASP A 30 -25.45 2.70 -16.93
C ASP A 30 -26.60 1.69 -17.07
N TRP A 31 -26.86 0.89 -16.04
CA TRP A 31 -27.99 -0.01 -15.99
C TRP A 31 -29.32 0.74 -16.10
N LEU A 32 -29.47 1.84 -15.39
CA LEU A 32 -30.66 2.68 -15.40
C LEU A 32 -30.87 3.32 -16.78
N VAL A 33 -29.82 3.86 -17.40
CA VAL A 33 -29.87 4.44 -18.75
C VAL A 33 -30.24 3.38 -19.79
N ASN A 34 -29.68 2.16 -19.70
CA ASN A 34 -29.93 1.14 -20.70
C ASN A 34 -31.25 0.36 -20.49
N ASN A 35 -31.77 0.23 -19.27
CA ASN A 35 -33.01 -0.54 -19.02
C ASN A 35 -34.25 0.33 -18.83
N THR A 36 -34.13 1.47 -18.14
CA THR A 36 -35.32 2.25 -17.77
C THR A 36 -35.63 3.34 -18.80
N LEU A 37 -34.62 3.91 -19.44
CA LEU A 37 -34.83 5.06 -20.33
C LEU A 37 -35.69 4.69 -21.55
N TYR A 38 -35.49 3.49 -22.13
CA TYR A 38 -36.32 2.97 -23.22
C TYR A 38 -37.73 2.58 -22.78
N SER A 39 -37.95 2.32 -21.49
CA SER A 39 -39.28 2.02 -20.96
C SER A 39 -40.19 3.26 -20.87
N TYR A 40 -39.60 4.47 -20.91
CA TYR A 40 -40.32 5.75 -20.83
C TYR A 40 -40.59 6.40 -22.19
N ASN A 41 -40.68 5.62 -23.29
CA ASN A 41 -40.91 6.13 -24.65
C ASN A 41 -39.82 7.10 -25.19
N LEU A 42 -38.65 7.17 -24.55
CA LEU A 42 -37.51 7.88 -25.12
C LEU A 42 -36.94 7.05 -26.28
N VAL A 43 -36.97 7.64 -27.48
CA VAL A 43 -36.39 7.04 -28.68
C VAL A 43 -34.87 7.03 -28.53
N PHE A 44 -34.28 5.84 -28.67
CA PHE A 44 -32.84 5.70 -28.76
C PHE A 44 -32.29 6.57 -29.89
N SER A 45 -31.29 7.39 -29.60
CA SER A 45 -30.52 8.06 -30.64
C SER A 45 -29.03 7.82 -30.41
N VAL A 46 -28.37 7.42 -31.49
CA VAL A 46 -26.93 7.13 -31.51
C VAL A 46 -26.13 8.41 -31.24
N ASP A 47 -26.67 9.58 -31.60
CA ASP A 47 -25.98 10.88 -31.51
C ASP A 47 -25.62 11.24 -30.07
N TRP A 48 -26.45 10.87 -29.10
CA TRP A 48 -26.16 11.09 -27.68
C TRP A 48 -25.57 9.85 -26.99
N ALA A 49 -25.90 8.64 -27.46
CA ALA A 49 -25.43 7.40 -26.84
C ALA A 49 -23.92 7.17 -27.01
N VAL A 50 -23.38 7.48 -28.19
CA VAL A 50 -21.93 7.34 -28.47
C VAL A 50 -21.06 8.23 -27.57
N PRO A 51 -21.31 9.55 -27.46
CA PRO A 51 -20.53 10.38 -26.54
C PRO A 51 -20.74 9.95 -25.08
N TYR A 52 -21.96 9.58 -24.68
CA TYR A 52 -22.24 9.06 -23.34
C TYR A 52 -21.37 7.85 -22.97
N TRP A 53 -21.37 6.78 -23.79
CA TRP A 53 -20.57 5.59 -23.49
C TRP A 53 -19.07 5.87 -23.51
N THR A 54 -18.65 6.83 -24.34
CA THR A 54 -17.24 7.25 -24.40
C THR A 54 -16.84 7.91 -23.09
N PHE A 55 -17.62 8.87 -22.59
CA PHE A 55 -17.39 9.49 -21.29
C PHE A 55 -17.46 8.46 -20.16
N LEU A 56 -18.43 7.56 -20.18
CA LEU A 56 -18.58 6.52 -19.16
C LEU A 56 -17.33 5.62 -19.08
N ARG A 57 -16.80 5.18 -20.22
CA ARG A 57 -15.56 4.39 -20.26
C ARG A 57 -14.32 5.16 -19.82
N ILE A 58 -14.20 6.44 -20.19
CA ILE A 58 -13.09 7.28 -19.75
C ILE A 58 -13.12 7.45 -18.23
N VAL A 59 -14.30 7.76 -17.68
CA VAL A 59 -14.48 7.90 -16.24
C VAL A 59 -14.18 6.57 -15.54
N ALA A 60 -14.79 5.46 -15.97
CA ALA A 60 -14.52 4.13 -15.39
C ALA A 60 -13.02 3.76 -15.46
N GLY A 61 -12.36 4.03 -16.59
CA GLY A 61 -10.92 3.83 -16.76
C GLY A 61 -10.09 4.67 -15.79
N SER A 62 -10.47 5.92 -15.55
CA SER A 62 -9.78 6.78 -14.58
C SER A 62 -9.90 6.27 -13.14
N PHE A 63 -11.06 5.74 -12.74
CA PHE A 63 -11.26 5.11 -11.45
C PHE A 63 -10.41 3.85 -11.30
N LEU A 64 -10.37 2.99 -12.32
CA LEU A 64 -9.53 1.78 -12.31
C LEU A 64 -8.05 2.12 -12.19
N LEU A 65 -7.59 3.15 -12.90
CA LEU A 65 -6.20 3.61 -12.83
C LEU A 65 -5.87 4.18 -11.45
N ALA A 66 -6.79 4.93 -10.84
CA ALA A 66 -6.65 5.42 -9.48
C ALA A 66 -6.55 4.28 -8.46
N ILE A 67 -7.42 3.27 -8.53
CA ILE A 67 -7.36 2.07 -7.68
C ILE A 67 -6.02 1.33 -7.87
N ALA A 68 -5.58 1.14 -9.10
CA ALA A 68 -4.30 0.50 -9.39
C ALA A 68 -3.11 1.28 -8.77
N ALA A 69 -3.14 2.61 -8.85
CA ALA A 69 -2.12 3.47 -8.25
C ALA A 69 -2.13 3.39 -6.71
N VAL A 70 -3.29 3.50 -6.08
CA VAL A 70 -3.45 3.47 -4.62
C VAL A 70 -3.04 2.11 -4.06
N THR A 71 -3.51 1.02 -4.66
CA THR A 71 -3.11 -0.35 -4.27
C THR A 71 -1.62 -0.59 -4.44
N PHE A 72 -1.01 -0.09 -5.52
CA PHE A 72 0.43 -0.18 -5.75
C PHE A 72 1.22 0.57 -4.66
N TRP A 73 0.87 1.83 -4.39
CA TRP A 73 1.52 2.64 -3.36
C TRP A 73 1.31 2.07 -1.96
N GLY A 74 0.12 1.56 -1.65
CA GLY A 74 -0.19 0.85 -0.41
C GLY A 74 0.68 -0.39 -0.25
N CYS A 75 0.83 -1.19 -1.32
CA CYS A 75 1.71 -2.37 -1.34
C CYS A 75 3.19 -2.02 -1.15
N VAL A 76 3.67 -0.97 -1.84
CA VAL A 76 5.06 -0.48 -1.69
C VAL A 76 5.29 0.00 -0.25
N SER A 77 4.39 0.80 0.31
CA SER A 77 4.47 1.30 1.68
C SER A 77 4.44 0.17 2.70
N TYR A 78 3.57 -0.82 2.50
CA TYR A 78 3.52 -2.04 3.31
C TYR A 78 4.83 -2.83 3.25
N ARG A 79 5.41 -3.01 2.06
CA ARG A 79 6.71 -3.68 1.87
C ARG A 79 7.83 -2.91 2.58
N GLN A 80 7.84 -1.58 2.51
CA GLN A 80 8.83 -0.76 3.22
C GLN A 80 8.68 -0.87 4.74
N ALA A 81 7.46 -0.82 5.28
CA ALA A 81 7.20 -0.99 6.71
C ALA A 81 7.66 -2.38 7.20
N ARG A 82 7.44 -3.43 6.40
CA ARG A 82 7.90 -4.78 6.69
C ARG A 82 9.44 -4.88 6.72
N LYS A 83 10.14 -4.24 5.76
CA LYS A 83 11.61 -4.19 5.75
C LYS A 83 12.17 -3.53 7.02
N LYS A 84 11.61 -2.40 7.45
CA LYS A 84 12.04 -1.69 8.67
C LYS A 84 11.77 -2.50 9.94
N GLY A 85 10.68 -3.26 9.98
CA GLY A 85 10.32 -4.09 11.12
C GLY A 85 11.25 -5.28 11.38
N GLY A 86 11.94 -5.78 10.35
CA GLY A 86 12.84 -6.94 10.45
C GLY A 86 14.29 -6.63 10.80
N MET A 87 14.65 -5.36 11.03
CA MET A 87 16.03 -5.01 11.34
C MET A 87 16.39 -5.47 12.76
N PRO A 88 17.37 -6.37 12.94
CA PRO A 88 17.85 -6.73 14.27
C PRO A 88 18.44 -5.48 14.93
N THR A 89 17.89 -5.14 16.09
CA THR A 89 18.44 -4.07 16.93
C THR A 89 19.54 -4.67 17.78
N TYR A 90 20.76 -4.16 17.61
CA TYR A 90 21.88 -4.58 18.43
C TYR A 90 22.09 -3.60 19.58
N VAL A 91 22.32 -4.11 20.79
CA VAL A 91 22.55 -3.27 21.98
C VAL A 91 23.87 -3.65 22.60
N CYS A 92 24.70 -2.65 22.95
CA CYS A 92 25.90 -2.87 23.74
C CYS A 92 25.53 -3.08 25.21
N ARG A 93 26.05 -4.14 25.83
CA ARG A 93 25.81 -4.43 27.25
C ARG A 93 26.50 -3.46 28.21
N LYS A 94 27.62 -2.84 27.80
CA LYS A 94 28.43 -1.96 28.66
C LYS A 94 27.98 -0.50 28.60
N CYS A 95 27.88 0.10 27.41
CA CYS A 95 27.51 1.51 27.24
C CYS A 95 26.03 1.73 26.90
N GLY A 96 25.25 0.68 26.66
CA GLY A 96 23.84 0.80 26.29
C GLY A 96 23.58 1.34 24.88
N SER A 97 24.62 1.62 24.08
CA SER A 97 24.45 2.16 22.73
C SER A 97 23.67 1.20 21.83
N ILE A 98 22.70 1.72 21.09
CA ILE A 98 21.86 0.97 20.14
C ILE A 98 22.44 1.13 18.73
N TRP A 99 22.66 0.02 18.03
CA TRP A 99 23.16 0.00 16.66
C TRP A 99 22.18 -0.73 15.73
N MET A 100 21.97 -0.17 14.55
CA MET A 100 21.17 -0.78 13.49
C MET A 100 22.07 -1.10 12.30
N THR A 101 22.09 -2.36 11.87
CA THR A 101 22.83 -2.74 10.66
C THR A 101 22.04 -2.33 9.41
N VAL A 102 22.56 -1.41 8.62
CA VAL A 102 22.03 -1.10 7.28
C VAL A 102 22.51 -2.21 6.34
N PHE A 103 21.76 -3.31 6.24
CA PHE A 103 22.07 -4.37 5.28
C PHE A 103 21.61 -3.95 3.88
N ASN A 104 22.57 -3.51 3.05
CA ASN A 104 22.41 -3.41 1.59
C ASN A 104 22.51 -4.82 0.99
N GLY A 105 21.48 -5.65 1.11
CA GLY A 105 21.53 -6.98 0.50
C GLY A 105 20.43 -7.92 0.97
N ALA A 106 19.78 -8.54 0.00
CA ALA A 106 18.60 -9.39 0.14
C ALA A 106 18.78 -10.63 1.05
N ARG A 107 17.76 -10.93 1.87
CA ARG A 107 17.06 -12.23 1.83
C ARG A 107 15.77 -12.16 2.63
N ALA A 108 14.70 -12.73 2.07
CA ALA A 108 13.44 -12.96 2.76
C ALA A 108 13.67 -13.93 3.92
N GLY A 109 13.81 -13.39 5.14
CA GLY A 109 13.83 -14.17 6.38
C GLY A 109 12.45 -14.78 6.64
N LYS A 110 12.44 -16.07 6.99
CA LYS A 110 11.24 -16.87 7.26
C LYS A 110 10.37 -16.23 8.34
N VAL A 111 9.06 -16.33 8.12
CA VAL A 111 8.01 -15.94 9.06
C VAL A 111 8.20 -16.71 10.37
N GLY A 112 8.37 -15.99 11.48
CA GLY A 112 8.33 -16.58 12.83
C GLY A 112 9.49 -16.23 13.77
N GLU A 113 10.58 -15.62 13.30
CA GLU A 113 11.69 -15.29 14.20
C GLU A 113 11.41 -14.01 15.00
N SER A 114 11.05 -14.22 16.27
CA SER A 114 10.91 -13.21 17.32
C SER A 114 12.00 -12.13 17.24
N LYS A 115 11.63 -10.87 17.51
CA LYS A 115 12.53 -9.71 17.68
C LYS A 115 13.65 -10.04 18.69
N ARG A 116 14.69 -10.76 18.28
CA ARG A 116 15.85 -11.02 19.13
C ARG A 116 16.67 -9.74 19.12
N ILE A 117 16.56 -8.98 20.20
CA ILE A 117 17.60 -8.02 20.60
C ILE A 117 18.88 -8.85 20.70
N LYS A 118 19.84 -8.59 19.82
CA LYS A 118 21.13 -9.28 19.81
C LYS A 118 22.14 -8.41 20.53
N PHE A 119 22.87 -8.97 21.50
CA PHE A 119 23.90 -8.22 22.19
C PHE A 119 25.18 -8.14 21.33
N LEU A 120 25.77 -6.96 21.23
CA LEU A 120 27.06 -6.76 20.57
C LEU A 120 28.18 -7.44 21.37
N LYS A 121 28.99 -8.27 20.69
CA LYS A 121 30.18 -8.91 21.30
C LYS A 121 31.33 -7.92 21.52
N LYS A 122 31.51 -6.97 20.60
CA LYS A 122 32.47 -5.86 20.69
C LYS A 122 31.75 -4.57 20.29
N CYS A 123 31.94 -3.51 21.06
CA CYS A 123 31.31 -2.22 20.79
C CYS A 123 32.39 -1.20 20.48
N PRO A 124 32.31 -0.49 19.33
CA PRO A 124 33.31 0.50 18.96
C PRO A 124 33.40 1.67 19.95
N LEU A 125 32.31 2.00 20.65
CA LEU A 125 32.31 3.01 21.72
C LEU A 125 33.03 2.54 23.00
N CYS A 126 33.09 1.23 23.27
CA CYS A 126 33.76 0.69 24.44
C CYS A 126 35.18 0.20 24.15
N ASP A 127 35.57 0.14 22.88
CA ASP A 127 36.84 -0.38 22.42
C ASP A 127 37.45 0.68 21.51
N GLN A 128 38.13 1.66 22.13
CA GLN A 128 38.75 2.81 21.45
C GLN A 128 39.74 2.39 20.34
N ASN A 129 40.26 1.16 20.41
CA ASN A 129 41.16 0.57 19.40
C ASN A 129 40.47 0.26 18.06
N LEU A 130 39.12 0.31 17.98
CA LEU A 130 38.35 0.12 16.75
C LEU A 130 37.98 1.43 16.04
N LEU A 131 38.16 2.58 16.71
CA LEU A 131 37.88 3.91 16.18
C LEU A 131 39.14 4.71 15.85
N ALA A 132 40.31 4.22 16.26
CA ALA A 132 41.60 4.74 15.86
C ALA A 132 42.01 4.06 14.55
N GLU A 133 41.91 4.83 13.46
CA GLU A 133 42.59 4.55 12.19
C GLU A 133 44.10 4.79 12.34
#